data_AF-A0A1T5GCX0-F1
#
_entry.id   AF-A0A1T5GCX0-F1
#
_cell.length_a   1.000
_cell.length_b   1.000
_cell.length_c   1.000
_cell.angle_alpha   90.00
_cell.angle_beta   90.00
_cell.angle_gamma   90.00
#
_symmetry.space_group_name_H-M   'P 1'
#
loop_
_entity.id
_entity.type
_entity.pdbx_description
1 polymer ?
#
loop_
_entity_poly.entity_id
_entity_poly.type
_entity_poly.pdbx_seq_one_letter_code
_entity_poly.pdbx_strand_id
1 'polypeptide(L)'
;MRDTAATPDSLLKRVHAVTAVTGAIVSHLSAAVLWGFPLPQALENLAVIHLTSRPGHRAVRHKNVVGHQQALEPEEIVTGARVSCTSPLRTWFDLAGILGLDDLVIAGDFLLRRRNPLTTIHGLDAFLAGKQGRAGYRRAMQARSLMRADTDSPKETELRLLLIRHGLPEPRINVPMFDETGGWIQDPDLAYEEEKIAIRRRASRQSGPASQRHLPG
;
A
#
# COMPACT_ATOMS: atom_id res chain seq x y z
N MET A 1 -18.60 10.24 -24.09
CA MET A 1 -17.15 10.53 -24.10
C MET A 1 -16.52 9.58 -23.10
N ARG A 2 -15.69 8.63 -23.53
CA ARG A 2 -15.08 7.63 -22.63
C ARG A 2 -13.96 8.33 -21.86
N ASP A 3 -14.16 8.54 -20.56
CA ASP A 3 -13.11 8.99 -19.65
C ASP A 3 -12.02 7.92 -19.62
N THR A 4 -10.89 8.26 -20.22
CA THR A 4 -9.70 7.42 -20.25
C THR A 4 -9.20 7.25 -18.83
N ALA A 5 -9.15 6.02 -18.34
CA ALA A 5 -8.49 5.68 -17.07
C ALA A 5 -7.12 6.35 -17.01
N ALA A 6 -6.83 7.05 -15.91
CA ALA A 6 -5.57 7.76 -15.75
C ALA A 6 -4.44 6.73 -15.64
N THR A 7 -3.71 6.50 -16.73
CA THR A 7 -2.51 5.67 -16.68
C THR A 7 -1.46 6.34 -15.78
N PRO A 8 -0.58 5.58 -15.10
CA PRO A 8 0.48 6.14 -14.26
C PRO A 8 1.33 7.21 -14.98
N ASP A 9 1.56 7.05 -16.29
CA ASP A 9 2.26 8.03 -17.12
C ASP A 9 1.51 9.35 -17.29
N SER A 10 0.17 9.31 -17.36
CA SER A 10 -0.66 10.52 -17.45
C SER A 10 -0.65 11.30 -16.14
N LEU A 11 -0.65 10.60 -15.00
CA LEU A 11 -0.50 11.20 -13.68
C LEU A 11 0.88 11.86 -13.58
N LEU A 12 1.95 11.10 -13.83
CA LEU A 12 3.33 11.58 -13.70
C LEU A 12 3.60 12.87 -14.50
N LYS A 13 3.10 12.96 -15.74
CA LYS A 13 3.18 14.19 -16.55
C LYS A 13 2.47 15.38 -15.88
N ARG A 14 1.25 15.17 -15.38
CA ARG A 14 0.49 16.21 -14.69
C ARG A 14 1.19 16.66 -13.40
N VAL A 15 1.68 15.72 -12.59
CA VAL A 15 2.35 16.07 -11.33
C VAL A 15 3.64 16.84 -11.61
N HIS A 16 4.46 16.36 -12.55
CA HIS A 16 5.70 17.02 -12.94
C HIS A 16 5.48 18.48 -13.38
N ALA A 17 4.48 18.74 -14.22
CA ALA A 17 4.16 20.09 -14.68
C ALA A 17 3.82 21.05 -13.51
N VAL A 18 3.04 20.59 -12.53
CA VAL A 18 2.65 21.43 -11.38
C VAL A 18 3.81 21.58 -10.39
N THR A 19 4.57 20.52 -10.11
CA THR A 19 5.68 20.57 -9.15
C THR A 19 6.86 21.38 -9.68
N ALA A 20 7.11 21.41 -10.99
CA ALA A 20 8.18 22.22 -11.58
C ALA A 20 8.00 23.72 -11.35
N VAL A 21 6.74 24.20 -11.27
CA VAL A 21 6.43 25.61 -11.02
C VAL A 21 6.36 25.92 -9.52
N THR A 22 5.83 24.99 -8.73
CA THR A 22 5.49 25.26 -7.32
C THR A 22 6.56 24.84 -6.33
N GLY A 23 7.46 23.93 -6.72
CA GLY A 23 8.40 23.27 -5.80
C GLY A 23 7.72 22.38 -4.75
N ALA A 24 6.41 22.11 -4.89
CA ALA A 24 5.67 21.27 -3.95
C ALA A 24 6.04 19.79 -4.10
N ILE A 25 5.86 19.04 -3.02
CA ILE A 25 6.19 17.61 -2.96
C ILE A 25 4.93 16.78 -3.23
N VAL A 26 5.01 15.76 -4.07
CA VAL A 26 3.90 14.84 -4.32
C VAL A 26 3.60 14.03 -3.06
N SER A 27 2.34 13.94 -2.62
CA SER A 27 1.99 13.31 -1.34
C SER A 27 0.66 12.54 -1.38
N HIS A 28 0.28 11.94 -0.24
CA HIS A 28 -1.00 11.24 -0.05
C HIS A 28 -1.31 10.24 -1.19
N LEU A 29 -2.54 10.29 -1.73
CA LEU A 29 -3.00 9.39 -2.78
C LEU A 29 -2.16 9.48 -4.06
N SER A 30 -1.66 10.67 -4.42
CA SER A 30 -0.79 10.80 -5.61
C SER A 30 0.56 10.14 -5.41
N ALA A 31 1.19 10.28 -4.23
CA ALA A 31 2.41 9.55 -3.92
C ALA A 31 2.15 8.04 -3.79
N ALA A 32 1.00 7.65 -3.23
CA ALA A 32 0.60 6.25 -3.09
C ALA A 32 0.51 5.55 -4.46
N VAL A 33 -0.08 6.20 -5.47
CA VAL A 33 -0.11 5.68 -6.85
C VAL A 33 1.31 5.57 -7.44
N LEU A 34 2.19 6.55 -7.21
CA LEU A 34 3.58 6.49 -7.70
C LEU A 34 4.39 5.35 -7.06
N TRP A 35 4.13 5.06 -5.79
CA TRP A 35 4.73 3.95 -5.05
C TRP A 35 4.07 2.58 -5.32
N GLY A 36 2.92 2.57 -6.00
CA GLY A 36 2.18 1.34 -6.32
C GLY A 36 1.39 0.76 -5.14
N PHE A 37 1.00 1.59 -4.17
CA PHE A 37 0.16 1.13 -3.06
C PHE A 37 -1.16 0.54 -3.58
N PRO A 38 -1.67 -0.54 -2.97
CA PRO A 38 -3.04 -0.99 -3.19
C PRO A 38 -3.99 0.05 -2.61
N LEU A 39 -4.86 0.60 -3.46
CA LEU A 39 -5.88 1.56 -3.05
C LEU A 39 -7.27 0.98 -3.34
N PRO A 40 -8.31 1.41 -2.61
CA PRO A 40 -9.69 1.12 -2.98
C PRO A 40 -9.97 1.60 -4.41
N GLN A 41 -10.74 0.83 -5.18
CA GLN A 41 -11.04 1.13 -6.59
C GLN A 41 -11.59 2.55 -6.79
N ALA A 42 -12.39 3.05 -5.83
CA ALA A 42 -12.93 4.41 -5.85
C ALA A 42 -11.85 5.52 -5.81
N LEU A 43 -10.64 5.18 -5.39
CA LEU A 43 -9.49 6.07 -5.22
C LEU A 43 -8.36 5.82 -6.22
N GLU A 44 -8.47 4.80 -7.09
CA GLU A 44 -7.43 4.47 -8.08
C GLU A 44 -7.37 5.48 -9.24
N ASN A 45 -8.52 6.01 -9.67
CA ASN A 45 -8.61 6.94 -10.80
C ASN A 45 -8.58 8.41 -10.36
N LEU A 46 -7.40 8.87 -9.92
CA LEU A 46 -7.22 10.22 -9.40
C LEU A 46 -7.15 11.29 -10.51
N ALA A 47 -8.31 11.86 -10.83
CA ALA A 47 -8.37 13.14 -11.53
C ALA A 47 -7.75 14.28 -10.71
N VAL A 48 -7.65 14.11 -9.39
CA VAL A 48 -7.14 15.11 -8.44
C VAL A 48 -5.73 14.74 -7.96
N ILE A 49 -4.81 15.70 -7.94
CA ILE A 49 -3.44 15.53 -7.44
C ILE A 49 -3.32 16.04 -6.00
N HIS A 50 -2.59 15.32 -5.17
CA HIS A 50 -2.24 15.74 -3.81
C HIS A 50 -0.79 16.22 -3.77
N LEU A 51 -0.60 17.47 -3.32
CA LEU A 51 0.71 18.08 -3.15
C LEU A 51 0.85 18.63 -1.74
N THR A 52 2.01 18.47 -1.12
CA THR A 52 2.37 19.10 0.15
C THR A 52 3.38 20.21 -0.07
N SER A 53 3.01 21.42 0.33
CA SER A 53 3.94 22.56 0.47
C SER A 53 4.58 22.51 1.86
N ARG A 54 5.88 22.81 1.94
CA ARG A 54 6.58 22.95 3.23
C ARG A 54 6.10 24.21 3.98
N PRO A 55 6.27 24.28 5.31
CA PRO A 55 5.97 25.49 6.08
C PRO A 55 6.69 26.71 5.50
N GLY A 56 6.03 27.87 5.51
CA GLY A 56 6.53 29.09 4.86
C GLY A 56 6.07 29.26 3.40
N HIS A 57 5.60 28.18 2.75
CA HIS A 57 4.97 28.25 1.43
C HIS A 57 3.46 28.04 1.55
N ARG A 58 2.66 28.75 0.74
CA ARG A 58 1.21 28.50 0.66
C ARG A 58 0.96 27.13 0.04
N ALA A 59 -0.06 26.43 0.54
CA ALA A 59 -0.58 25.24 -0.12
C ALA A 59 -0.97 25.58 -1.57
N VAL A 60 -0.66 24.69 -2.51
CA VAL A 60 -0.96 24.90 -3.93
C VAL A 60 -2.47 25.01 -4.13
N ARG A 61 -2.91 26.11 -4.77
CA ARG A 61 -4.31 26.34 -5.14
C ARG A 61 -4.44 26.30 -6.65
N HIS A 62 -4.84 25.15 -7.17
CA HIS A 62 -5.03 24.93 -8.60
C HIS A 62 -6.20 23.98 -8.83
N LYS A 63 -6.87 24.10 -9.99
CA LYS A 63 -7.95 23.16 -10.37
C LYS A 63 -7.41 21.73 -10.35
N ASN A 64 -8.18 20.81 -9.78
CA ASN A 64 -7.82 19.39 -9.63
C ASN A 64 -6.54 19.16 -8.79
N VAL A 65 -6.21 20.07 -7.88
CA VAL A 65 -5.13 19.91 -6.90
C VAL A 65 -5.69 20.09 -5.49
N VAL A 66 -5.39 19.13 -4.62
CA VAL A 66 -5.52 19.26 -3.17
C VAL A 66 -4.15 19.63 -2.63
N GLY A 67 -4.00 20.91 -2.26
CA GLY A 67 -2.80 21.42 -1.62
C GLY A 67 -2.87 21.21 -0.10
N HIS A 68 -1.85 20.56 0.44
CA HIS A 68 -1.59 20.39 1.86
C HIS A 68 -0.47 21.32 2.30
N GLN A 69 -0.43 21.65 3.58
CA GLN A 69 0.70 22.34 4.20
C GLN A 69 1.12 21.59 5.44
N GLN A 70 2.30 20.98 5.42
CA GLN A 70 2.81 20.17 6.51
C GLN A 70 4.34 20.22 6.53
N ALA A 71 4.92 20.13 7.73
CA ALA A 71 6.35 19.89 7.88
C ALA A 71 6.71 18.48 7.36
N LEU A 72 7.77 18.44 6.58
CA LEU A 72 8.39 17.23 6.04
C LEU A 72 9.85 17.24 6.47
N GLU A 73 10.26 16.21 7.20
CA GLU A 73 11.67 15.97 7.48
C GLU A 73 12.39 15.55 6.18
N PRO A 74 13.71 15.77 6.05
CA PRO A 74 14.46 15.40 4.84
C PRO A 74 14.29 13.93 4.44
N GLU A 75 14.22 13.01 5.40
CA GLU A 75 14.10 11.56 5.18
C GLU A 75 12.67 11.15 4.77
N GLU A 76 11.70 12.04 4.96
CA GLU A 76 10.32 11.86 4.51
C GLU A 76 10.13 12.22 3.04
N ILE A 77 11.20 12.64 2.34
CA ILE A 77 11.15 13.07 0.95
C ILE A 77 12.10 12.21 0.13
N VAL A 78 11.57 11.64 -0.95
CA VAL A 78 12.35 10.92 -1.95
C VAL A 78 12.33 11.72 -3.25
N THR A 79 13.51 12.05 -3.76
CA THR A 79 13.67 12.76 -5.02
C THR A 79 13.88 11.76 -6.15
N GLY A 80 12.90 11.65 -7.05
CA GLY A 80 13.05 10.91 -8.29
C GLY A 80 13.55 11.81 -9.43
N ALA A 81 13.79 11.21 -10.60
CA ALA A 81 14.30 11.92 -11.77
C ALA A 81 13.35 13.03 -12.31
N ARG A 82 12.04 12.90 -12.06
CA ARG A 82 11.03 13.85 -12.56
C ARG A 82 10.32 14.62 -11.45
N VAL A 83 10.10 14.01 -10.29
CA VAL A 83 9.34 14.60 -9.18
C VAL A 83 9.93 14.16 -7.85
N SER A 84 9.80 15.01 -6.84
CA SER A 84 10.00 14.63 -5.44
C SER A 84 8.66 14.23 -4.83
N CYS A 85 8.62 13.13 -4.10
CA CYS A 85 7.43 12.63 -3.41
C CYS A 85 7.73 12.34 -1.93
N THR A 86 6.67 12.18 -1.13
CA THR A 86 6.81 11.64 0.22
C THR A 86 7.36 10.22 0.19
N SER A 87 8.22 9.85 1.13
CA SER A 87 8.74 8.50 1.28
C SER A 87 7.61 7.48 1.47
N PRO A 88 7.83 6.16 1.27
CA PRO A 88 6.77 5.17 1.45
C PRO A 88 6.12 5.21 2.85
N LEU A 89 6.93 5.33 3.90
CA LEU A 89 6.47 5.45 5.29
C LEU A 89 5.65 6.72 5.51
N ARG A 90 6.11 7.86 5.00
CA ARG A 90 5.36 9.12 5.10
C ARG A 90 4.06 9.06 4.30
N THR A 91 4.10 8.49 3.11
CA THR A 91 2.92 8.31 2.25
C THR A 91 1.85 7.49 2.96
N TRP A 92 2.22 6.35 3.54
CA TRP A 92 1.29 5.54 4.33
C TRP A 92 0.70 6.30 5.53
N PHE A 93 1.53 7.08 6.24
CA PHE A 93 1.06 7.91 7.34
C PHE A 93 0.08 9.00 6.89
N ASP A 94 0.36 9.67 5.77
CA ASP A 94 -0.53 10.67 5.17
C ASP A 94 -1.89 10.06 4.77
N LEU A 95 -1.90 8.79 4.34
CA LEU A 95 -3.13 8.06 4.01
C LEU A 95 -4.00 7.78 5.24
N ALA A 96 -3.48 7.86 6.47
CA ALA A 96 -4.26 7.65 7.69
C ALA A 96 -5.39 8.69 7.88
N GLY A 97 -5.30 9.85 7.22
CA GLY A 97 -6.37 10.85 7.18
C GLY A 97 -7.42 10.62 6.09
N ILE A 98 -7.23 9.63 5.21
CA ILE A 98 -8.05 9.41 4.01
C ILE A 98 -8.68 8.01 4.02
N LEU A 99 -7.91 6.99 4.36
CA LEU A 99 -8.33 5.60 4.26
C LEU A 99 -9.11 5.12 5.49
N GLY A 100 -10.04 4.19 5.23
CA GLY A 100 -10.62 3.34 6.27
C GLY A 100 -9.55 2.51 6.98
N LEU A 101 -9.89 1.94 8.14
CA LEU A 101 -8.90 1.21 8.94
C LEU A 101 -8.34 0.00 8.16
N ASP A 102 -9.19 -0.80 7.52
CA ASP A 102 -8.73 -2.00 6.80
C ASP A 102 -7.88 -1.65 5.58
N ASP A 103 -8.30 -0.64 4.80
CA ASP A 103 -7.52 -0.16 3.66
C ASP A 103 -6.16 0.39 4.09
N LEU A 104 -6.09 1.05 5.25
CA LEU A 104 -4.83 1.51 5.83
C LEU A 104 -3.94 0.34 6.28
N VAL A 105 -4.53 -0.73 6.84
CA VAL A 105 -3.79 -1.97 7.17
C VAL A 105 -3.29 -2.64 5.89
N ILE A 106 -4.11 -2.76 4.86
CA ILE A 106 -3.73 -3.30 3.54
C ILE A 106 -2.57 -2.51 2.92
N ALA A 107 -2.67 -1.17 2.94
CA ALA A 107 -1.60 -0.28 2.50
C ALA A 107 -0.33 -0.41 3.36
N GLY A 108 -0.48 -0.74 4.65
CA GLY A 108 0.63 -0.96 5.57
C GLY A 108 1.33 -2.31 5.33
N ASP A 109 0.56 -3.39 5.20
CA ASP A 109 1.08 -4.73 4.88
C ASP A 109 1.81 -4.72 3.53
N PHE A 110 1.37 -3.87 2.58
CA PHE A 110 2.10 -3.60 1.33
C PHE A 110 3.55 -3.14 1.56
N LEU A 111 3.81 -2.31 2.58
CA LEU A 111 5.16 -1.86 2.90
C LEU A 111 6.05 -3.01 3.42
N LEU A 112 5.43 -4.02 4.04
CA LEU A 112 6.06 -5.12 4.76
C LEU A 112 6.00 -6.45 3.99
N ARG A 113 5.72 -6.40 2.69
CA ARG A 113 5.56 -7.59 1.86
C ARG A 113 6.82 -8.46 1.86
N ARG A 114 6.60 -9.75 1.67
CA ARG A 114 7.67 -10.74 1.57
C ARG A 114 8.65 -10.45 0.43
N ARG A 115 8.14 -9.96 -0.70
CA ARG A 115 8.92 -9.60 -1.89
C ARG A 115 8.99 -8.08 -2.04
N ASN A 116 10.21 -7.58 -2.18
CA ASN A 116 10.52 -6.15 -2.35
C ASN A 116 9.87 -5.26 -1.27
N PRO A 117 10.07 -5.54 0.04
CA PRO A 117 9.56 -4.69 1.09
C PRO A 117 10.10 -3.26 0.96
N LEU A 118 9.24 -2.27 1.22
CA LEU A 118 9.62 -0.86 1.24
C LEU A 118 10.12 -0.43 2.63
N THR A 119 9.89 -1.24 3.66
CA THR A 119 10.42 -1.05 5.00
C THR A 119 10.37 -2.34 5.81
N THR A 120 10.94 -2.33 7.02
CA THR A 120 10.78 -3.40 8.01
C THR A 120 9.78 -2.98 9.08
N ILE A 121 9.27 -3.95 9.84
CA ILE A 121 8.38 -3.66 10.97
C ILE A 121 9.05 -2.73 12.00
N HIS A 122 10.35 -2.93 12.25
CA HIS A 122 11.15 -2.06 13.10
C HIS A 122 11.31 -0.65 12.50
N GLY A 123 11.54 -0.54 11.20
CA GLY A 123 11.62 0.75 10.51
C GLY A 123 10.31 1.54 10.59
N LEU A 124 9.17 0.85 10.47
CA LEU A 124 7.85 1.44 10.65
C LEU A 124 7.62 1.92 12.10
N ASP A 125 7.99 1.11 13.09
CA ASP A 125 7.85 1.47 14.51
C ASP A 125 8.72 2.68 14.88
N ALA A 126 9.97 2.69 14.41
CA ALA A 126 10.88 3.82 14.59
C ALA A 126 10.33 5.10 13.94
N PHE A 127 9.76 5.00 12.74
CA PHE A 127 9.10 6.12 12.09
C PHE A 127 7.91 6.64 12.91
N LEU A 128 7.04 5.74 13.40
CA LEU A 128 5.86 6.09 14.18
C LEU A 128 6.21 6.76 15.52
N ALA A 129 7.29 6.35 16.18
CA ALA A 129 7.76 6.99 17.41
C ALA A 129 7.98 8.50 17.23
N GLY A 130 8.46 8.93 16.06
CA GLY A 130 8.65 10.34 15.71
C GLY A 130 7.38 11.10 15.26
N LYS A 131 6.20 10.46 15.26
CA LYS A 131 4.93 11.06 14.80
C LYS A 131 3.89 11.25 15.90
N GLN A 132 4.25 11.00 17.16
CA GLN A 132 3.36 11.23 18.29
C GLN A 132 2.80 12.67 18.27
N GLY A 133 1.49 12.80 18.49
CA GLY A 133 0.79 14.08 18.48
C GLY A 133 0.46 14.64 17.09
N ARG A 134 0.98 14.07 16.00
CA ARG A 134 0.58 14.47 14.64
C ARG A 134 -0.81 13.93 14.30
N ALA A 135 -1.55 14.67 13.48
CA ALA A 135 -2.83 14.21 12.94
C ALA A 135 -2.65 12.88 12.20
N GLY A 136 -3.59 11.95 12.37
CA GLY A 136 -3.48 10.60 11.83
C GLY A 136 -2.74 9.60 12.72
N TYR A 137 -1.94 10.05 13.71
CA TYR A 137 -1.13 9.16 14.55
C TYR A 137 -1.95 8.06 15.25
N ARG A 138 -3.08 8.41 15.87
CA ARG A 138 -3.94 7.41 16.54
C ARG A 138 -4.45 6.34 15.57
N ARG A 139 -4.83 6.73 14.36
CA ARG A 139 -5.32 5.79 13.34
C ARG A 139 -4.18 4.93 12.77
N ALA A 140 -3.01 5.53 12.58
CA ALA A 140 -1.80 4.80 12.18
C ALA A 140 -1.40 3.75 13.22
N MET A 141 -1.47 4.06 14.51
CA MET A 141 -1.22 3.09 15.59
C MET A 141 -2.26 1.97 15.63
N GLN A 142 -3.55 2.28 15.41
CA GLN A 142 -4.60 1.26 15.28
C GLN A 142 -4.31 0.33 14.10
N ALA A 143 -3.99 0.88 12.91
CA ALA A 143 -3.63 0.07 11.76
C ALA A 143 -2.38 -0.77 12.03
N ARG A 144 -1.34 -0.17 12.61
CA ARG A 144 -0.08 -0.85 12.96
C ARG A 144 -0.30 -2.08 13.82
N SER A 145 -1.21 -2.06 14.80
CA SER A 145 -1.51 -3.24 15.63
C SER A 145 -2.09 -4.42 14.85
N LEU A 146 -2.75 -4.14 13.72
CA LEU A 146 -3.39 -5.13 12.86
C LEU A 146 -2.51 -5.55 11.68
N MET A 147 -1.46 -4.79 11.39
CA MET A 147 -0.54 -5.07 10.29
C MET A 147 0.32 -6.30 10.55
N ARG A 148 0.64 -7.03 9.48
CA ARG A 148 1.54 -8.20 9.49
C ARG A 148 2.49 -8.13 8.29
N ALA A 149 3.70 -8.64 8.51
CA ALA A 149 4.67 -8.80 7.45
C ALA A 149 4.35 -10.05 6.60
N ASP A 150 5.15 -10.26 5.56
CA ASP A 150 5.17 -11.48 4.75
C ASP A 150 3.91 -11.76 3.94
N THR A 151 3.05 -10.75 3.74
CA THR A 151 1.94 -10.85 2.78
C THR A 151 2.45 -10.77 1.35
N ASP A 152 1.77 -11.45 0.44
CA ASP A 152 2.03 -11.41 -1.01
C ASP A 152 0.98 -10.55 -1.75
N SER A 153 -0.23 -10.40 -1.19
CA SER A 153 -1.32 -9.65 -1.83
C SER A 153 -2.20 -8.85 -0.85
N PRO A 154 -2.88 -7.78 -1.30
CA PRO A 154 -3.87 -7.05 -0.50
C PRO A 154 -5.02 -7.93 -0.02
N LYS A 155 -5.30 -8.97 -0.81
CA LYS A 155 -6.41 -9.89 -0.63
C LYS A 155 -6.14 -10.88 0.52
N GLU A 156 -4.90 -11.25 0.78
CA GLU A 156 -4.53 -11.99 2.00
C GLU A 156 -4.87 -11.19 3.27
N THR A 157 -4.47 -9.92 3.32
CA THR A 157 -4.75 -9.04 4.46
C THR A 157 -6.27 -8.87 4.66
N GLU A 158 -7.03 -8.61 3.59
CA GLU A 158 -8.49 -8.49 3.66
C GLU A 158 -9.13 -9.75 4.26
N LEU A 159 -8.70 -10.94 3.83
CA LEU A 159 -9.22 -12.20 4.33
C LEU A 159 -8.82 -12.44 5.79
N ARG A 160 -7.58 -12.16 6.17
CA ARG A 160 -7.11 -12.26 7.56
C ARG A 160 -7.94 -11.39 8.50
N LEU A 161 -8.16 -10.12 8.13
CA LEU A 161 -8.96 -9.19 8.92
C LEU A 161 -10.43 -9.64 9.01
N LEU A 162 -10.99 -10.19 7.93
CA LEU A 162 -12.34 -10.73 7.92
C LEU A 162 -12.50 -11.89 8.91
N LEU A 163 -11.57 -12.85 8.89
CA LEU A 163 -11.59 -14.01 9.80
C LEU A 163 -11.54 -13.58 11.27
N ILE A 164 -10.62 -12.69 11.61
CA ILE A 164 -10.46 -12.15 12.98
C ILE A 164 -11.74 -11.43 13.43
N ARG A 165 -12.36 -10.61 12.56
CA ARG A 165 -13.60 -9.89 12.87
C ARG A 165 -14.79 -10.81 13.14
N HIS A 166 -14.79 -12.01 12.55
CA HIS A 166 -15.80 -13.03 12.79
C HIS A 166 -15.48 -13.97 13.96
N GLY A 167 -14.50 -13.62 14.79
CA GLY A 167 -14.18 -14.32 16.04
C GLY A 167 -13.29 -15.55 15.86
N LEU A 168 -12.74 -15.77 14.67
CA LEU A 168 -11.73 -16.81 14.48
C LEU A 168 -10.37 -16.33 14.99
N PRO A 169 -9.49 -17.26 15.43
CA PRO A 169 -8.11 -16.91 15.76
C PRO A 169 -7.40 -16.30 14.54
N GLU A 170 -6.33 -15.55 14.78
CA GLU A 170 -5.53 -14.98 13.70
C GLU A 170 -4.75 -16.10 12.98
N PRO A 171 -4.96 -16.30 11.67
CA PRO A 171 -4.25 -17.33 10.92
C PRO A 171 -2.78 -16.94 10.68
N ARG A 172 -1.94 -17.95 10.54
CA ARG A 172 -0.55 -17.81 10.10
C ARG A 172 -0.52 -17.45 8.61
N ILE A 173 0.43 -16.61 8.21
CA ILE A 173 0.53 -16.08 6.83
C ILE A 173 1.67 -16.80 6.11
N ASN A 174 1.42 -17.29 4.89
CA ASN A 174 2.43 -17.86 3.99
C ASN A 174 3.37 -18.91 4.65
N VAL A 175 2.84 -19.75 5.55
CA VAL A 175 3.62 -20.81 6.19
C VAL A 175 3.64 -22.07 5.31
N PRO A 176 4.81 -22.55 4.87
CA PRO A 176 4.92 -23.76 4.07
C PRO A 176 4.37 -24.98 4.80
N MET A 177 3.57 -25.79 4.10
CA MET A 177 3.07 -27.07 4.59
C MET A 177 3.89 -28.22 4.03
N PHE A 178 4.21 -29.18 4.89
CA PHE A 178 4.99 -30.38 4.56
C PHE A 178 4.18 -31.64 4.86
N ASP A 179 4.45 -32.72 4.13
CA ASP A 179 3.90 -34.05 4.41
C ASP A 179 4.65 -34.75 5.54
N GLU A 180 4.20 -35.96 5.90
CA GLU A 180 4.79 -36.77 6.98
C GLU A 180 6.25 -37.17 6.71
N THR A 181 6.70 -37.08 5.46
CA THR A 181 8.09 -37.36 5.04
C THR A 181 8.96 -36.11 4.98
N GLY A 182 8.39 -34.93 5.26
CA GLY A 182 9.07 -33.64 5.11
C GLY A 182 9.05 -33.10 3.67
N GLY A 183 8.30 -33.73 2.77
CA GLY A 183 8.08 -33.26 1.41
C GLY A 183 7.20 -32.01 1.38
N TRP A 184 7.59 -30.99 0.61
CA TRP A 184 6.79 -29.78 0.47
C TRP A 184 5.46 -30.07 -0.23
N ILE A 185 4.34 -29.59 0.33
CA ILE A 185 3.00 -29.71 -0.24
C ILE A 185 2.58 -28.41 -0.92
N GLN A 186 2.54 -27.32 -0.17
CA GLN A 186 2.09 -26.01 -0.66
C GLN A 186 2.43 -24.87 0.31
N ASP A 187 2.43 -23.64 -0.23
CA ASP A 187 2.43 -22.39 0.56
C ASP A 187 1.02 -21.78 0.49
N PRO A 188 0.14 -22.02 1.48
CA PRO A 188 -1.17 -21.40 1.53
C PRO A 188 -1.05 -19.93 1.93
N ASP A 189 -1.97 -19.12 1.41
CA ASP A 189 -2.09 -17.69 1.74
C ASP A 189 -2.21 -17.51 3.26
N LEU A 190 -3.11 -18.30 3.89
CA LEU A 190 -3.37 -18.32 5.32
C LEU A 190 -3.53 -19.76 5.83
N ALA A 191 -3.12 -20.03 7.07
CA ALA A 191 -3.21 -21.36 7.68
C ALA A 191 -3.58 -21.35 9.16
N TYR A 192 -4.33 -22.38 9.57
CA TYR A 192 -4.52 -22.81 10.95
C TYR A 192 -3.85 -24.18 11.10
N GLU A 193 -2.63 -24.19 11.62
CA GLU A 193 -1.75 -25.37 11.62
C GLU A 193 -2.28 -26.48 12.53
N GLU A 194 -2.77 -26.14 13.72
CA GLU A 194 -3.28 -27.10 14.70
C GLU A 194 -4.56 -27.79 14.19
N GLU A 195 -5.41 -27.03 13.50
CA GLU A 195 -6.67 -27.46 12.91
C GLU A 195 -6.50 -28.07 11.51
N LYS A 196 -5.27 -28.07 10.95
CA LYS A 196 -4.94 -28.55 9.61
C LYS A 196 -5.77 -27.89 8.50
N ILE A 197 -6.06 -26.60 8.65
CA ILE A 197 -6.84 -25.82 7.65
C ILE A 197 -5.89 -24.95 6.84
N ALA A 198 -5.91 -25.13 5.53
CA ALA A 198 -5.23 -24.27 4.56
C ALA A 198 -6.26 -23.43 3.81
N ILE A 199 -6.07 -22.11 3.79
CA ILE A 199 -6.95 -21.18 3.09
C ILE A 199 -6.14 -20.55 1.95
N ARG A 200 -6.61 -20.76 0.72
CA ARG A 200 -6.05 -20.13 -0.48
C ARG A 200 -7.14 -19.38 -1.21
N ARG A 201 -6.87 -18.13 -1.56
CA ARG A 201 -7.73 -17.40 -2.48
C ARG A 201 -7.43 -17.85 -3.90
N ARG A 202 -8.45 -18.27 -4.62
CA ARG A 202 -8.33 -18.53 -6.04
C ARG A 202 -8.12 -17.20 -6.76
N ALA A 203 -7.00 -17.04 -7.46
CA ALA A 203 -6.84 -15.93 -8.39
C ALA A 203 -8.01 -15.96 -9.39
N SER A 204 -8.71 -14.83 -9.57
CA SER A 204 -9.71 -14.71 -10.63
C SER A 204 -9.02 -15.01 -11.96
N ARG A 205 -9.53 -15.99 -12.73
CA ARG A 205 -9.03 -16.27 -14.08
C ARG A 205 -9.09 -14.96 -14.88
N GLN A 206 -7.93 -14.37 -15.16
CA GLN A 206 -7.82 -13.52 -16.34
C GLN A 206 -7.82 -14.50 -17.51
N SER A 207 -8.92 -14.53 -18.25
CA SER A 207 -9.06 -15.32 -19.47
C SER A 207 -8.08 -14.80 -20.53
N GLY A 208 -6.81 -15.18 -20.43
CA GLY A 208 -5.87 -15.19 -21.54
C GLY A 208 -5.97 -16.55 -22.25
N PRO A 209 -5.74 -16.61 -23.58
CA PRO A 209 -5.96 -17.85 -24.32
C PRO A 209 -5.01 -18.92 -23.80
N ALA A 210 -5.56 -20.12 -23.63
CA ALA A 210 -4.82 -21.28 -23.16
C ALA A 210 -3.65 -21.60 -24.10
N SER A 211 -2.42 -21.39 -23.62
CA SER A 211 -1.26 -22.05 -24.21
C SER A 211 -1.28 -23.50 -23.74
N GLN A 212 -1.78 -24.40 -24.58
CA GLN A 212 -1.50 -25.82 -24.46
C GLN A 212 0.00 -26.02 -24.69
N ARG A 213 0.74 -26.35 -23.64
CA ARG A 213 2.08 -26.94 -23.79
C ARG A 213 1.90 -28.43 -24.08
N HIS A 214 2.14 -28.81 -25.33
CA HIS A 214 2.40 -30.18 -25.72
C HIS A 214 3.72 -30.62 -25.05
N LEU A 215 3.70 -31.74 -24.34
CA LEU A 215 4.91 -32.46 -23.93
C LEU A 215 5.26 -33.45 -25.06
N PRO A 216 6.50 -33.48 -25.58
CA PRO A 216 6.93 -34.56 -26.45
C PRO A 216 7.20 -35.82 -25.63
N GLY A 217 6.78 -36.97 -26.18
CA GLY A 217 7.21 -38.30 -25.75
C GLY A 217 8.52 -38.71 -26.40
#